data_AF-B7IJA0-F1
#
_entry.id   AF-B7IJA0-F1
#
_cell.length_a   1.000
_cell.length_b   1.000
_cell.length_c   1.000
_cell.angle_alpha   90.00
_cell.angle_beta   90.00
_cell.angle_gamma   90.00
#
_symmetry.space_group_name_H-M   'P 1'
#
loop_
_entity.id
_entity.type
_entity.pdbx_description
1 polymer ?
#
loop_
_entity_poly.entity_id
_entity_poly.type
_entity_poly.pdbx_seq_one_letter_code
_entity_poly.pdbx_strand_id
1 'polypeptide(L)'
;MNKLELTIHTEKSKLVNTWDGNEGFDFLGFHHRKYPKPVKGGKKVYVMAHIPSQKAMKKMRERIKRYTEPRNKPYLQLEEMVKGLNRILQGFTNYYSVSSIGQRWLCKIDWYVLERLNLFWNKKRNI
;
A
#
# COMPACT_ATOMS: atom_id res chain seq x y z
N MET A 1 33.78 17.61 11.96
CA MET A 1 32.59 16.77 11.72
C MET A 1 33.03 15.31 11.79
N ASN A 2 32.77 14.62 12.91
CA ASN A 2 32.81 13.14 13.07
C ASN A 2 32.46 12.77 14.53
N LYS A 3 31.41 13.38 15.09
CA LYS A 3 31.04 13.19 16.50
C LYS A 3 30.34 11.85 16.77
N LEU A 4 29.89 11.17 15.71
CA LEU A 4 29.08 9.95 15.77
C LEU A 4 29.75 8.74 15.10
N GLU A 5 30.93 8.91 14.48
CA GLU A 5 31.66 7.82 13.78
C GLU A 5 30.82 7.01 12.76
N LEU A 6 29.80 7.65 12.18
CA LEU A 6 28.93 7.06 11.16
C LEU A 6 29.14 7.74 9.80
N THR A 7 29.16 6.93 8.74
CA THR A 7 29.22 7.39 7.36
C THR A 7 27.86 7.25 6.68
N ILE A 8 27.53 8.22 5.82
CA ILE A 8 26.29 8.19 5.04
C ILE A 8 26.44 7.18 3.91
N HIS A 9 25.42 6.34 3.73
CA HIS A 9 25.35 5.46 2.57
C HIS A 9 24.95 6.27 1.32
N THR A 10 25.92 6.51 0.44
CA THR A 10 25.80 7.41 -0.72
C THR A 10 24.71 6.99 -1.71
N GLU A 11 24.54 5.68 -1.97
CA GLU A 11 23.50 5.22 -2.90
C GLU A 11 22.06 5.32 -2.34
N LYS A 12 21.90 5.21 -1.02
CA LYS A 12 20.59 5.24 -0.35
C LYS A 12 20.15 6.65 0.00
N SER A 13 21.08 7.60 -0.01
CA SER A 13 20.87 8.96 0.48
C SER A 13 20.97 9.94 -0.67
N LYS A 14 19.87 10.61 -1.01
CA LYS A 14 19.82 11.59 -2.08
C LYS A 14 18.93 12.76 -1.71
N LEU A 15 19.27 13.94 -2.21
CA LEU A 15 18.38 15.10 -2.20
C LEU A 15 17.34 14.94 -3.32
N VAL A 16 16.07 15.22 -3.00
CA VAL A 16 14.94 15.09 -3.94
C VAL A 16 14.13 16.38 -3.91
N ASN A 17 13.88 16.96 -5.08
CA ASN A 17 13.09 18.20 -5.17
C ASN A 17 11.59 17.88 -5.23
N THR A 18 10.87 18.21 -4.17
CA THR A 18 9.42 18.00 -4.10
C THR A 18 8.59 19.23 -4.46
N TRP A 19 9.22 20.34 -4.88
CA TRP A 19 8.55 21.62 -5.11
C TRP A 19 7.57 21.57 -6.28
N ASP A 20 8.03 21.07 -7.44
CA ASP A 20 7.28 21.06 -8.70
C ASP A 20 6.27 19.89 -8.80
N GLY A 21 6.27 18.99 -7.81
CA GLY A 21 5.42 17.81 -7.78
C GLY A 21 5.76 16.74 -8.82
N ASN A 22 6.90 16.86 -9.51
CA ASN A 22 7.39 15.85 -10.45
C ASN A 22 8.08 14.68 -9.75
N GLU A 23 8.90 14.97 -8.74
CA GLU A 23 9.63 13.97 -7.99
C GLU A 23 9.04 13.72 -6.60
N GLY A 24 9.39 12.55 -6.07
CA GLY A 24 9.03 12.10 -4.73
C GLY A 24 10.05 11.09 -4.22
N PHE A 25 9.97 10.77 -2.94
CA PHE A 25 10.88 9.82 -2.32
C PHE A 25 10.13 8.80 -1.46
N ASP A 26 10.72 7.62 -1.32
CA ASP A 26 10.16 6.57 -0.48
C ASP A 26 10.73 6.66 0.94
N PHE A 27 9.86 6.76 1.93
CA PHE A 27 10.26 6.74 3.34
C PHE A 27 9.18 6.06 4.19
N LEU A 28 9.60 5.14 5.06
CA LEU A 28 8.73 4.35 5.94
C LEU A 28 7.56 3.64 5.22
N GLY A 29 7.79 3.16 3.99
CA GLY A 29 6.75 2.48 3.22
C GLY A 29 5.78 3.42 2.49
N PHE A 30 5.96 4.74 2.60
CA PHE A 30 5.21 5.73 1.84
C PHE A 30 6.05 6.32 0.72
N HIS A 31 5.42 6.62 -0.41
CA HIS A 31 5.94 7.52 -1.41
C HIS A 31 5.40 8.93 -1.14
N HIS A 32 6.32 9.85 -0.84
CA HIS A 32 6.04 11.24 -0.51
C HIS A 32 6.17 12.10 -1.76
N ARG A 33 5.08 12.74 -2.20
CA ARG A 33 5.05 13.55 -3.42
C ARG A 33 3.97 14.62 -3.34
N LYS A 34 4.20 15.78 -3.96
CA LYS A 34 3.13 16.78 -4.16
C LYS A 34 2.26 16.44 -5.36
N TYR A 35 0.95 16.50 -5.17
CA TYR A 35 -0.05 16.28 -6.22
C TYR A 35 -0.83 17.56 -6.51
N PRO A 36 -1.20 17.81 -7.78
CA PRO A 36 -2.06 18.93 -8.14
C PRO A 36 -3.48 18.70 -7.61
N LYS A 37 -3.99 19.66 -6.87
CA LYS A 37 -5.36 19.72 -6.37
C LYS A 37 -6.07 20.93 -7.00
N PRO A 38 -7.21 20.74 -7.68
CA PRO A 38 -7.98 21.87 -8.21
C PRO A 38 -8.58 22.68 -7.06
N VAL A 39 -8.57 24.01 -7.21
CA VAL A 39 -9.24 24.94 -6.29
C VAL A 39 -10.26 25.78 -7.06
N LYS A 40 -11.15 26.45 -6.32
CA LYS A 40 -12.17 27.34 -6.91
C LYS A 40 -11.50 28.40 -7.79
N GLY A 41 -12.08 28.64 -8.97
CA GLY A 41 -11.54 29.59 -9.95
C GLY A 41 -10.50 29.01 -10.91
N GLY A 42 -10.46 27.69 -11.11
CA GLY A 42 -9.65 27.03 -12.15
C GLY A 42 -8.15 26.92 -11.85
N LYS A 43 -7.69 27.45 -10.72
CA LYS A 43 -6.29 27.36 -10.28
C LYS A 43 -5.99 25.97 -9.73
N LYS A 44 -4.72 25.55 -9.79
CA LYS A 44 -4.22 24.30 -9.20
C LYS A 44 -3.23 24.64 -8.09
N VAL A 45 -3.36 23.96 -6.96
CA VAL A 45 -2.38 24.04 -5.85
C VAL A 45 -1.73 22.67 -5.67
N TYR A 46 -0.46 22.63 -5.29
CA TYR A 46 0.29 21.39 -5.10
C TYR A 46 0.32 21.02 -3.62
N VAL A 47 -0.34 19.94 -3.26
CA VAL A 47 -0.47 19.48 -1.87
C VAL A 47 0.39 18.24 -1.67
N MET A 48 1.17 18.20 -0.60
CA MET A 48 1.92 17.01 -0.21
C MET A 48 0.95 15.87 0.10
N ALA A 49 1.18 14.69 -0.50
CA ALA A 49 0.45 13.50 -0.17
C ALA A 49 1.38 12.33 0.13
N HIS A 50 0.86 11.43 0.96
CA HIS A 50 1.52 10.22 1.38
C HIS A 50 0.72 9.05 0.83
N ILE A 51 1.32 8.32 -0.12
CA ILE A 51 0.71 7.13 -0.71
C ILE A 51 1.54 5.90 -0.35
N PRO A 52 0.97 4.70 -0.28
CA PRO A 52 1.77 3.48 -0.15
C PRO A 52 2.81 3.40 -1.27
N SER A 53 4.07 3.16 -0.93
CA SER A 53 5.12 2.96 -1.95
C SER A 53 4.82 1.71 -2.77
N GLN A 54 5.41 1.62 -3.96
CA GLN A 54 5.25 0.43 -4.81
C GLN A 54 5.73 -0.84 -4.09
N LYS A 55 6.81 -0.73 -3.31
CA LYS A 55 7.33 -1.81 -2.46
C LYS A 55 6.32 -2.22 -1.38
N ALA A 56 5.66 -1.25 -0.74
CA ALA A 56 4.61 -1.53 0.24
C ALA A 56 3.41 -2.23 -0.40
N MET A 57 2.92 -1.74 -1.55
CA MET A 57 1.81 -2.35 -2.29
C MET A 57 2.11 -3.78 -2.72
N LYS A 58 3.34 -4.07 -3.15
CA LYS A 58 3.79 -5.43 -3.46
C LYS A 58 3.73 -6.33 -2.22
N LYS A 59 4.26 -5.87 -1.09
CA LYS A 59 4.21 -6.61 0.19
C LYS A 59 2.78 -6.85 0.69
N MET A 60 1.86 -5.90 0.49
CA MET A 60 0.44 -6.08 0.82
C MET A 60 -0.16 -7.25 0.03
N ARG A 61 0.04 -7.27 -1.29
CA ARG A 61 -0.42 -8.37 -2.15
C ARG A 61 0.21 -9.70 -1.75
N GLU A 62 1.51 -9.72 -1.48
CA GLU A 62 2.19 -10.93 -1.00
C GLU A 62 1.60 -11.46 0.31
N ARG A 63 1.26 -10.56 1.25
CA ARG A 63 0.64 -10.96 2.52
C ARG A 63 -0.77 -11.52 2.33
N ILE A 64 -1.59 -10.91 1.48
CA ILE A 64 -2.92 -11.42 1.11
C ILE A 64 -2.79 -12.78 0.42
N LYS A 65 -1.82 -12.91 -0.51
CA LYS A 65 -1.51 -14.16 -1.20
C LYS A 65 -1.18 -15.27 -0.22
N ARG A 66 -0.20 -15.03 0.67
CA ARG A 66 0.22 -16.01 1.69
C ARG A 66 -0.91 -16.44 2.60
N TYR A 67 -1.86 -15.56 2.89
CA TYR A 67 -3.01 -15.91 3.73
C TYR A 67 -4.02 -16.82 3.02
N THR A 68 -4.22 -16.63 1.71
CA THR A 68 -5.27 -17.32 0.92
C THR A 68 -4.76 -18.51 0.10
N GLU A 69 -3.44 -18.62 -0.13
CA GLU A 69 -2.81 -19.65 -0.97
C GLU A 69 -2.72 -21.07 -0.38
N PRO A 70 -2.50 -21.28 0.93
CA PRO A 70 -2.17 -22.60 1.46
C PRO A 70 -3.21 -23.67 1.11
N ARG A 71 -2.74 -24.90 0.84
CA ARG A 71 -3.54 -26.00 0.29
C ARG A 71 -4.64 -26.50 1.22
N ASN A 72 -4.52 -26.23 2.52
CA ASN A 72 -5.53 -26.54 3.54
C ASN A 72 -6.60 -25.45 3.68
N LYS A 73 -6.43 -24.28 3.05
CA LYS A 73 -7.40 -23.19 3.16
C LYS A 73 -8.80 -23.55 2.70
N PRO A 74 -9.02 -24.30 1.61
CA PRO A 74 -10.37 -24.63 1.15
C PRO A 74 -11.26 -25.33 2.19
N TYR A 75 -10.68 -26.04 3.16
CA TYR A 75 -11.43 -26.65 4.26
C TYR A 75 -11.95 -25.63 5.28
N LEU A 76 -11.42 -24.40 5.28
CA LEU A 76 -11.88 -23.30 6.13
C LEU A 76 -13.27 -22.80 5.67
N GLN A 77 -14.13 -22.46 6.62
CA GLN A 77 -15.39 -21.78 6.31
C GLN A 77 -15.14 -20.41 5.70
N LEU A 78 -16.04 -19.97 4.82
CA LEU A 78 -15.88 -18.71 4.09
C LEU A 78 -15.84 -17.52 5.06
N GLU A 79 -16.66 -17.56 6.10
CA GLU A 79 -16.77 -16.54 7.14
C GLU A 79 -15.43 -16.36 7.87
N GLU A 80 -14.76 -17.46 8.22
CA GLU A 80 -13.45 -17.41 8.88
C GLU A 80 -12.33 -16.93 7.95
N MET A 81 -12.40 -17.27 6.65
CA MET A 81 -11.50 -16.72 5.63
C MET A 81 -11.65 -15.19 5.53
N VAL A 82 -12.90 -14.71 5.42
CA VAL A 82 -13.22 -13.28 5.32
C VAL A 82 -12.80 -12.54 6.58
N LYS A 83 -13.08 -13.10 7.76
CA LYS A 83 -12.69 -12.52 9.06
C LYS A 83 -11.18 -12.33 9.18
N GLY A 84 -10.38 -13.32 8.75
CA GLY A 84 -8.92 -13.18 8.77
C GLY A 84 -8.39 -12.19 7.72
N LEU A 85 -8.98 -12.15 6.53
CA LEU A 85 -8.67 -11.12 5.53
C LEU A 85 -8.99 -9.72 6.05
N ASN A 86 -10.15 -9.52 6.66
CA ASN A 86 -10.57 -8.23 7.23
C ASN A 86 -9.57 -7.72 8.27
N ARG A 87 -9.03 -8.60 9.14
CA ARG A 87 -7.98 -8.22 10.09
C ARG A 87 -6.70 -7.72 9.40
N ILE A 88 -6.30 -8.35 8.30
CA ILE A 88 -5.12 -7.93 7.51
C ILE A 88 -5.38 -6.57 6.85
N LEU A 89 -6.54 -6.43 6.20
CA LEU A 89 -6.93 -5.20 5.50
C LEU A 89 -7.09 -4.03 6.48
N GLN A 90 -7.68 -4.26 7.66
CA GLN A 90 -7.78 -3.26 8.71
C GLN A 90 -6.40 -2.75 9.13
N GLY A 91 -5.41 -3.65 9.26
CA GLY A 91 -4.03 -3.27 9.56
C GLY A 91 -3.42 -2.38 8.48
N PHE A 92 -3.69 -2.67 7.20
CA PHE A 92 -3.25 -1.81 6.10
C PHE A 92 -3.94 -0.46 6.12
N THR A 93 -5.26 -0.42 6.31
CA THR A 93 -6.03 0.82 6.39
C THR A 93 -5.55 1.69 7.54
N ASN A 94 -5.38 1.12 8.74
CA ASN A 94 -4.92 1.85 9.92
C ASN A 94 -3.56 2.54 9.70
N TYR A 95 -2.64 1.88 8.98
CA TYR A 95 -1.31 2.43 8.75
C TYR A 95 -1.26 3.39 7.55
N TYR A 96 -1.87 3.00 6.42
CA TYR A 96 -1.67 3.69 5.14
C TYR A 96 -2.76 4.72 4.79
N SER A 97 -3.88 4.75 5.51
CA SER A 97 -4.99 5.69 5.25
C SER A 97 -4.75 7.10 5.83
N VAL A 98 -3.53 7.63 5.63
CA VAL A 98 -3.12 8.95 6.15
C VAL A 98 -3.62 10.10 5.27
N SER A 99 -3.77 9.87 3.96
CA SER A 99 -4.25 10.88 3.02
C SER A 99 -5.39 10.34 2.16
N SER A 100 -6.29 11.22 1.72
CA SER A 100 -7.39 10.85 0.81
C SER A 100 -6.89 10.27 -0.51
N ILE A 101 -5.70 10.68 -0.97
CA ILE A 101 -5.03 10.10 -2.13
C ILE A 101 -4.54 8.69 -1.80
N GLY A 102 -3.94 8.49 -0.63
CA GLY A 102 -3.52 7.18 -0.13
C GLY A 102 -4.67 6.17 -0.06
N GLN A 103 -5.86 6.62 0.34
CA GLN A 103 -7.07 5.78 0.39
C GLN A 103 -7.45 5.23 -1.00
N ARG A 104 -7.32 6.02 -2.07
CA ARG A 104 -7.56 5.55 -3.45
C ARG A 104 -6.60 4.43 -3.86
N TRP A 105 -5.38 4.43 -3.32
CA TRP A 105 -4.42 3.35 -3.57
C TRP A 105 -4.80 2.08 -2.81
N LEU A 106 -5.34 2.20 -1.61
CA LEU A 106 -5.87 1.06 -0.86
C LEU A 106 -7.04 0.41 -1.59
N CYS A 107 -7.94 1.18 -2.20
CA CYS A 107 -9.03 0.62 -3.02
C CYS A 107 -8.54 -0.24 -4.20
N LYS A 108 -7.31 -0.03 -4.69
CA LYS A 108 -6.74 -0.89 -5.74
C LYS A 108 -6.39 -2.30 -5.23
N ILE A 109 -6.18 -2.46 -3.92
CA ILE A 109 -5.96 -3.77 -3.30
C ILE A 109 -7.27 -4.58 -3.29
N ASP A 110 -8.43 -3.93 -3.21
CA ASP A 110 -9.73 -4.63 -3.12
C ASP A 110 -9.97 -5.56 -4.32
N TRP A 111 -9.62 -5.12 -5.54
CA TRP A 111 -9.66 -5.96 -6.73
C TRP A 111 -8.84 -7.24 -6.59
N TYR A 112 -7.64 -7.14 -6.02
CA TYR A 112 -6.80 -8.30 -5.75
C TYR A 112 -7.43 -9.20 -4.69
N VAL A 113 -8.04 -8.64 -3.64
CA VAL A 113 -8.74 -9.44 -2.62
C VAL A 113 -9.89 -10.23 -3.25
N LEU A 114 -10.70 -9.60 -4.10
CA LEU A 114 -11.80 -10.25 -4.80
C LEU A 114 -11.30 -11.38 -5.71
N GLU A 115 -10.25 -11.15 -6.48
CA GLU A 115 -9.60 -12.19 -7.30
C GLU A 115 -9.19 -13.40 -6.43
N ARG A 116 -8.57 -13.15 -5.27
CA ARG A 116 -8.12 -14.19 -4.36
C ARG A 116 -9.27 -14.95 -3.71
N LEU A 117 -10.36 -14.28 -3.37
CA LEU A 117 -11.57 -14.91 -2.86
C LEU A 117 -12.25 -15.79 -3.92
N ASN A 118 -12.30 -15.34 -5.17
CA ASN A 118 -12.83 -16.14 -6.27
C ASN A 118 -12.00 -17.41 -6.50
N LEU A 119 -10.67 -17.30 -6.52
CA LEU A 119 -9.78 -18.47 -6.63
C LEU A 119 -9.98 -19.44 -5.46
N PHE A 120 -10.13 -18.92 -4.24
CA PHE A 120 -10.43 -19.73 -3.07
C PHE A 120 -11.77 -20.47 -3.22
N TRP A 121 -12.83 -19.75 -3.61
CA TRP A 121 -14.18 -20.31 -3.74
C TRP A 121 -14.26 -21.40 -4.81
N ASN A 122 -13.63 -21.16 -5.97
CA ASN A 122 -13.56 -22.14 -7.04
C ASN A 122 -12.82 -23.41 -6.60
N LYS A 123 -11.72 -23.28 -5.85
CA LYS A 123 -11.01 -24.44 -5.29
C LYS A 123 -11.87 -25.20 -4.28
N LYS A 124 -12.60 -24.49 -3.42
CA LYS A 124 -13.48 -25.10 -2.40
C LYS A 124 -14.64 -25.88 -3.02
N ARG A 125 -15.18 -25.43 -4.16
CA ARG A 125 -16.24 -26.14 -4.90
C ARG A 125 -15.77 -27.41 -5.60
N ASN A 126 -14.48 -27.51 -5.90
CA ASN A 126 -13.87 -28.63 -6.64
C ASN A 126 -13.21 -29.66 -5.70
N ILE A 127 -13.46 -29.57 -4.39
CA ILE A 127 -13.02 -30.51 -3.34
C ILE A 127 -14.27 -31.22 -2.84
#